data_AF-A0A0J8FB88-F1
#
_entry.id   AF-A0A0J8FB88-F1
#
_cell.length_a   1.000
_cell.length_b   1.000
_cell.length_c   1.000
_cell.angle_alpha   90.00
_cell.angle_beta   90.00
_cell.angle_gamma   90.00
#
_symmetry.space_group_name_H-M   'P 1'
#
loop_
_entity.id
_entity.type
_entity.pdbx_description
1 polymer ?
#
loop_
_entity_poly.entity_id
_entity_poly.type
_entity_poly.pdbx_seq_one_letter_code
_entity_poly.pdbx_strand_id
1 'polypeptide(L)'
;MVFDRFFGSGEEPSSSDSEHEPVDDAAGEEIPSTSSDDQTETKNTGAESSSDQQPNSDREQYQIVDQNTTRVGGKPILTDTANEGTVAGPYVREMFEAGMYNAPAPLWVGYTEDPQTGFREAPLRFDSLFRHNWIAGTTGYGKTTQLLNMMVQWAYSGYGFTYFDPKGQDSRELLRMLPKHRLEDVVWIEPGSTTHENTVGMNFLEVPECETAEELENEIENRVENLKAVFDTSDYWGINMEAITESMARAMMKSEKPFSIIDMYFILLNADRREDFALDVEDPYIREFCLEIAEMEEETVRPLLKRIKSWVENSVIRRIKCEQIVHLYEENADRLESIAESVKSGTIENSDLTAGQVLFIASLRDLQEESGINPNINHVKFRQLLRGVHKGQDGDELAALDKKPRETETIERQLQNTGQLVFYGPPGTGKTYTAQRFARWWLNQQPGR
;
A
#
# COMPACT_ATOMS: atom_id res chain seq x y z
N MET A 1 4.92 11.86 -17.17
CA MET A 1 3.73 12.67 -16.83
C MET A 1 2.95 12.04 -15.67
N VAL A 2 3.61 11.75 -14.54
CA VAL A 2 2.98 11.12 -13.35
C VAL A 2 2.99 12.08 -12.13
N PHE A 3 3.73 13.20 -12.21
CA PHE A 3 3.99 14.09 -11.07
C PHE A 3 2.92 15.17 -10.81
N ASP A 4 2.17 15.62 -11.82
CA ASP A 4 1.22 16.74 -11.65
C ASP A 4 -0.10 16.37 -10.94
N ARG A 5 -0.39 15.08 -10.75
CA ARG A 5 -1.62 14.64 -10.05
C ARG A 5 -1.52 14.65 -8.53
N PHE A 6 -0.32 14.82 -7.96
CA PHE A 6 -0.11 14.76 -6.51
C PHE A 6 -0.23 16.12 -5.80
N PHE A 7 -0.13 17.23 -6.52
CA PHE A 7 -0.07 18.57 -5.93
C PHE A 7 -1.23 19.41 -6.47
N GLY A 8 -2.27 19.58 -5.66
CA GLY A 8 -3.34 20.54 -5.96
C GLY A 8 -2.79 21.96 -5.97
N SER A 9 -2.83 22.62 -7.12
CA SER A 9 -2.55 24.04 -7.27
C SER A 9 -3.69 24.84 -6.63
N GLY A 10 -3.45 25.40 -5.45
CA GLY A 10 -4.29 26.43 -4.85
C GLY A 10 -4.05 27.77 -5.56
N GLU A 11 -5.14 28.35 -6.04
CA GLU A 11 -5.24 29.59 -6.80
C GLU A 11 -4.62 30.81 -6.10
N GLU A 12 -3.82 31.60 -6.81
CA GLU A 12 -3.54 33.00 -6.45
C GLU A 12 -4.69 33.91 -6.96
N PRO A 13 -5.17 34.88 -6.16
CA PRO A 13 -6.05 35.92 -6.65
C PRO A 13 -5.24 37.10 -7.22
N SER A 14 -5.64 37.50 -8.43
CA SER A 14 -5.16 38.68 -9.15
C SER A 14 -5.58 40.03 -8.53
N SER A 15 -4.82 41.07 -8.90
CA SER A 15 -5.03 42.55 -8.80
C SER A 15 -4.12 43.24 -7.76
N SER A 16 -3.44 44.37 -8.02
CA SER A 16 -3.56 45.43 -9.04
C SER A 16 -2.29 46.30 -9.12
N ASP A 17 -2.00 46.80 -10.33
CA ASP A 17 -1.31 48.03 -10.76
C ASP A 17 -0.47 48.87 -9.76
N SER A 18 0.75 49.21 -10.17
CA SER A 18 1.13 50.62 -10.44
C SER A 18 2.49 50.76 -11.13
N GLU A 19 2.52 51.73 -12.03
CA GLU A 19 3.54 52.13 -13.01
C GLU A 19 4.80 52.75 -12.39
N HIS A 20 5.97 52.53 -13.01
CA HIS A 20 6.77 53.60 -13.64
C HIS A 20 8.06 53.08 -14.32
N GLU A 21 8.03 53.14 -15.65
CA GLU A 21 9.00 53.59 -16.67
C GLU A 21 10.49 53.97 -16.36
N PRO A 22 11.35 54.03 -17.42
CA PRO A 22 12.68 53.41 -17.50
C PRO A 22 13.83 54.40 -17.77
N VAL A 23 15.08 53.92 -17.80
CA VAL A 23 16.21 54.48 -18.59
C VAL A 23 17.23 53.34 -18.82
N ASP A 24 17.40 52.78 -20.02
CA ASP A 24 18.16 53.20 -21.22
C ASP A 24 19.68 52.94 -21.20
N ASP A 25 20.11 52.38 -22.34
CA ASP A 25 21.41 52.43 -23.00
C ASP A 25 22.63 51.55 -22.61
N ALA A 26 22.78 50.51 -23.45
CA ALA A 26 23.79 50.40 -24.52
C ALA A 26 25.22 49.88 -24.21
N ALA A 27 25.56 48.84 -24.99
CA ALA A 27 26.82 48.55 -25.73
C ALA A 27 28.16 48.81 -25.00
N GLY A 28 29.15 47.91 -25.02
CA GLY A 28 29.53 46.88 -25.98
C GLY A 28 31.07 46.75 -25.92
N GLU A 29 31.60 45.84 -26.73
CA GLU A 29 33.02 45.66 -27.07
C GLU A 29 33.86 44.71 -26.19
N GLU A 30 33.95 43.47 -26.71
CA GLU A 30 35.13 42.62 -26.66
C GLU A 30 36.32 43.28 -27.40
N ILE A 31 37.56 42.96 -26.99
CA ILE A 31 38.61 42.37 -27.85
C ILE A 31 39.81 41.91 -26.99
N PRO A 32 40.45 40.76 -27.30
CA PRO A 32 41.50 40.12 -26.49
C PRO A 32 42.92 40.26 -27.11
N SER A 33 43.98 39.94 -26.34
CA SER A 33 45.31 39.46 -26.81
C SER A 33 46.28 39.36 -25.60
N THR A 34 46.73 38.17 -25.19
CA THR A 34 47.85 37.32 -25.67
C THR A 34 49.27 37.77 -25.29
N SER A 35 50.09 36.75 -24.97
CA SER A 35 51.57 36.67 -24.83
C SER A 35 52.14 37.00 -23.45
N SER A 36 53.22 36.39 -22.94
CA SER A 36 53.88 35.06 -23.06
C SER A 36 55.11 35.16 -22.14
N ASP A 37 55.48 34.05 -21.49
CA ASP A 37 56.81 33.68 -20.98
C ASP A 37 57.57 34.63 -20.02
N ASP A 38 57.88 34.17 -18.81
CA ASP A 38 59.27 33.77 -18.49
C ASP A 38 59.35 33.01 -17.15
N GLN A 39 60.25 32.04 -17.09
CA GLN A 39 60.54 31.20 -15.93
C GLN A 39 61.48 31.92 -14.96
N THR A 40 61.22 31.83 -13.65
CA THR A 40 62.30 31.83 -12.65
C THR A 40 61.84 31.11 -11.39
N GLU A 41 62.50 30.00 -11.08
CA GLU A 41 62.38 29.30 -9.80
C GLU A 41 62.88 30.20 -8.66
N THR A 42 62.07 30.37 -7.62
CA THR A 42 62.57 30.70 -6.28
C THR A 42 61.70 30.00 -5.24
N LYS A 43 62.29 29.01 -4.57
CA LYS A 43 61.74 28.43 -3.34
C LYS A 43 61.66 29.53 -2.28
N ASN A 44 60.46 29.86 -1.83
CA ASN A 44 60.29 30.31 -0.45
C ASN A 44 58.92 29.94 0.11
N THR A 45 58.95 29.50 1.35
CA THR A 45 57.87 29.01 2.20
C THR A 45 56.84 30.07 2.52
N GLY A 46 55.55 29.75 2.39
CA GLY A 46 54.44 30.57 2.87
C GLY A 46 53.12 29.82 2.68
N ALA A 47 52.54 29.37 3.79
CA ALA A 47 51.22 28.76 3.82
C ALA A 47 50.18 29.86 3.65
N GLU A 48 49.42 29.84 2.56
CA GLU A 48 48.17 30.60 2.43
C GLU A 48 47.11 29.74 1.74
N SER A 49 45.92 29.84 2.32
CA SER A 49 44.71 29.06 2.11
C SER A 49 44.18 29.13 0.68
N SER A 50 44.00 27.98 0.05
CA SER A 50 43.14 27.83 -1.12
C SER A 50 42.31 26.55 -0.99
N SER A 51 41.06 26.71 -0.62
CA SER A 51 40.01 25.76 -1.04
C SER A 51 38.68 26.48 -1.10
N ASP A 52 38.56 27.41 -2.05
CA ASP A 52 37.26 27.69 -2.66
C ASP A 52 36.84 26.40 -3.39
N GLN A 53 36.05 25.57 -2.72
CA GLN A 53 35.39 24.45 -3.36
C GLN A 53 34.25 25.01 -4.22
N GLN A 54 34.41 24.92 -5.54
CA GLN A 54 33.32 25.06 -6.49
C GLN A 54 32.18 24.12 -6.09
N PRO A 55 30.90 24.55 -6.18
CA PRO A 55 29.79 23.68 -5.87
C PRO A 55 29.75 22.54 -6.89
N ASN A 56 29.84 21.32 -6.37
CA ASN A 56 29.78 20.09 -7.13
C ASN A 56 28.43 20.04 -7.89
N SER A 57 28.47 20.09 -9.23
CA SER A 57 27.27 20.19 -10.10
C SER A 57 26.37 18.96 -10.07
N ASP A 58 26.80 17.88 -9.40
CA ASP A 58 26.13 16.58 -9.37
C ASP A 58 25.30 16.37 -8.09
N ARG A 59 25.28 17.33 -7.15
CA ARG A 59 24.44 17.22 -5.95
C ARG A 59 23.01 17.68 -6.26
N GLU A 60 22.03 16.86 -5.87
CA GLU A 60 20.62 17.24 -5.96
C GLU A 60 20.38 18.53 -5.18
N GLN A 61 19.78 19.51 -5.83
CA GLN A 61 19.53 20.81 -5.21
C GLN A 61 18.31 20.71 -4.28
N TYR A 62 18.52 21.03 -3.01
CA TYR A 62 17.42 21.16 -2.04
C TYR A 62 16.46 22.26 -2.46
N GLN A 63 15.16 21.95 -2.45
CA GLN A 63 14.08 22.91 -2.74
C GLN A 63 13.75 23.77 -1.51
N ILE A 64 14.76 24.42 -0.94
CA ILE A 64 14.60 25.28 0.23
C ILE A 64 15.34 26.60 0.03
N VAL A 65 14.92 27.62 0.77
CA VAL A 65 15.60 28.92 0.81
C VAL A 65 16.10 29.16 2.23
N ASP A 66 17.42 29.09 2.39
CA ASP A 66 18.10 29.31 3.67
C ASP A 66 17.96 30.78 4.10
N GLN A 67 17.50 31.02 5.33
CA GLN A 67 17.40 32.37 5.92
C GLN A 67 18.47 32.61 6.98
N ASN A 68 18.56 31.70 7.95
CA ASN A 68 19.50 31.81 9.06
C ASN A 68 20.13 30.45 9.35
N THR A 69 21.45 30.40 9.47
CA THR A 69 22.18 29.15 9.71
C THR A 69 22.91 29.21 11.04
N THR A 70 22.49 28.36 11.98
CA THR A 70 23.13 28.20 13.27
C THR A 70 24.39 27.34 13.13
N ARG A 71 25.49 27.84 13.69
CA ARG A 71 26.78 27.14 13.68
C ARG A 71 27.14 26.64 15.07
N VAL A 72 27.65 25.41 15.12
CA VAL A 72 28.14 24.75 16.35
C VAL A 72 29.55 24.23 16.08
N GLY A 73 30.53 24.58 16.92
CA GLY A 73 31.95 24.35 16.63
C GLY A 73 32.40 24.82 15.24
N GLY A 74 31.82 25.92 14.74
CA GLY A 74 32.09 26.47 13.41
C GLY A 74 31.36 25.79 12.25
N LYS A 75 30.69 24.66 12.47
CA LYS A 75 29.99 23.89 11.44
C LYS A 75 28.52 24.31 11.32
N PRO A 76 27.96 24.50 10.11
CA PRO A 76 26.56 24.87 9.93
C PRO A 76 25.62 23.68 10.17
N ILE A 77 25.00 23.63 11.36
CA ILE A 77 24.26 22.45 11.85
C ILE A 77 22.76 22.53 11.62
N LEU A 78 22.16 23.71 11.81
CA LEU A 78 20.72 23.93 11.63
C LEU A 78 20.50 25.15 10.74
N THR A 79 19.51 25.07 9.88
CA THR A 79 19.13 26.18 9.01
C THR A 79 17.63 26.42 9.09
N ASP A 80 17.26 27.65 9.45
CA ASP A 80 15.89 28.13 9.34
C ASP A 80 15.62 28.51 7.89
N THR A 81 14.50 28.02 7.35
CA THR A 81 14.11 28.22 5.96
C THR A 81 12.87 29.11 5.88
N ALA A 82 12.64 29.68 4.70
CA ALA A 82 11.47 30.53 4.48
C ALA A 82 10.13 29.78 4.63
N ASN A 83 10.07 28.51 4.20
CA ASN A 83 8.81 27.78 4.01
C ASN A 83 8.74 26.43 4.73
N GLU A 84 9.87 25.83 5.11
CA GLU A 84 9.95 24.46 5.65
C GLU A 84 10.36 24.43 7.13
N GLY A 85 10.43 25.60 7.79
CA GLY A 85 10.90 25.71 9.17
C GLY A 85 12.39 25.40 9.32
N THR A 86 12.78 24.86 10.47
CA THR A 86 14.18 24.51 10.77
C THR A 86 14.52 23.13 10.21
N VAL A 87 15.55 23.07 9.37
CA VAL A 87 16.06 21.83 8.75
C VAL A 87 17.53 21.61 9.11
N ALA A 88 18.06 20.44 8.75
CA ALA A 88 19.49 20.16 8.83
C ALA A 88 20.30 21.23 8.06
N GLY A 89 21.38 21.74 8.63
CA GLY A 89 22.27 22.67 7.95
C GLY A 89 23.15 21.98 6.89
N PRO A 90 23.81 22.74 6.00
CA PRO A 90 24.63 22.21 4.91
C PRO A 90 25.63 21.13 5.33
N TYR A 91 26.27 21.26 6.50
CA TYR A 91 27.23 20.28 6.99
C TYR A 91 26.56 18.93 7.31
N VAL A 92 25.40 18.98 7.96
CA VAL A 92 24.66 17.78 8.36
C VAL A 92 24.07 17.09 7.13
N ARG A 93 23.58 17.85 6.14
CA ARG A 93 23.10 17.29 4.87
C ARG A 93 24.20 16.56 4.12
N GLU A 94 25.38 17.17 4.02
CA GLU A 94 26.56 16.52 3.41
C GLU A 94 26.93 15.22 4.14
N MET A 95 26.86 15.20 5.48
CA MET A 95 27.07 13.97 6.23
C MET A 95 26.02 12.90 5.92
N PHE A 96 24.75 13.29 5.75
CA PHE A 96 23.69 12.34 5.44
C PHE A 96 23.82 11.75 4.03
N GLU A 97 24.27 12.56 3.07
CA GLU A 97 24.50 12.18 1.68
C GLU A 97 25.81 11.41 1.47
N ALA A 98 26.76 11.49 2.41
CA ALA A 98 28.10 10.91 2.27
C ALA A 98 28.10 9.41 1.94
N GLY A 99 27.05 8.69 2.34
CA GLY A 99 26.82 7.28 2.01
C GLY A 99 26.81 6.99 0.50
N MET A 100 26.43 7.97 -0.33
CA MET A 100 26.40 7.86 -1.79
C MET A 100 27.79 7.58 -2.38
N TYR A 101 28.84 8.10 -1.74
CA TYR A 101 30.22 8.00 -2.25
C TYR A 101 31.03 6.93 -1.50
N ASN A 102 30.67 6.61 -0.25
CA ASN A 102 31.51 5.84 0.67
C ASN A 102 30.73 4.78 1.49
N ALA A 103 29.95 3.93 0.82
CA ALA A 103 29.29 2.80 1.49
C ALA A 103 30.28 1.63 1.76
N PRO A 104 30.23 0.95 2.92
CA PRO A 104 29.33 1.19 4.06
C PRO A 104 29.77 2.40 4.90
N ALA A 105 28.85 3.35 5.10
CA ALA A 105 29.06 4.54 5.92
C ALA A 105 28.47 4.33 7.34
N PRO A 106 29.02 5.00 8.38
CA PRO A 106 28.35 5.06 9.66
C PRO A 106 27.01 5.81 9.55
N LEU A 107 26.06 5.44 10.41
CA LEU A 107 24.80 6.17 10.54
C LEU A 107 24.98 7.33 11.52
N TRP A 108 24.83 8.55 11.07
CA TRP A 108 24.95 9.74 11.89
C TRP A 108 23.68 9.98 12.69
N VAL A 109 23.80 10.01 14.01
CA VAL A 109 22.64 10.23 14.91
C VAL A 109 22.67 11.58 15.60
N GLY A 110 23.79 12.31 15.54
CA GLY A 110 23.89 13.64 16.10
C GLY A 110 25.35 14.06 16.29
N TYR A 111 25.56 14.93 17.28
CA TYR A 111 26.86 15.43 17.65
C TYR A 111 26.91 15.72 19.16
N THR A 112 28.11 15.85 19.70
CA THR A 112 28.39 16.40 21.02
C THR A 112 29.19 17.68 20.86
N GLU A 113 28.95 18.67 21.70
CA GLU A 113 29.79 19.85 21.83
C GLU A 113 30.18 19.98 23.30
N ASP A 114 31.48 19.98 23.59
CA ASP A 114 31.98 20.28 24.93
C ASP A 114 33.18 21.23 24.88
N PRO A 115 33.40 22.03 25.94
CA PRO A 115 34.49 23.01 25.97
C PRO A 115 35.91 22.44 25.83
N GLN A 116 36.12 21.16 26.16
CA GLN A 116 37.42 20.49 26.12
C GLN A 116 37.69 19.81 24.78
N THR A 117 36.71 19.14 24.19
CA THR A 117 36.91 18.38 22.95
C THR A 117 36.29 18.99 21.70
N GLY A 118 35.52 20.08 21.86
CA GLY A 118 34.88 20.80 20.78
C GLY A 118 33.73 20.02 20.15
N PHE A 119 33.37 20.39 18.92
CA PHE A 119 32.36 19.67 18.15
C PHE A 119 32.88 18.29 17.76
N ARG A 120 32.10 17.25 18.07
CA ARG A 120 32.35 15.87 17.64
C ARG A 120 31.07 15.22 17.17
N GLU A 121 31.17 14.46 16.09
CA GLU A 121 30.02 13.74 15.55
C GLU A 121 29.75 12.49 16.37
N ALA A 122 28.48 12.09 16.41
CA ALA A 122 28.03 10.86 17.05
C ALA A 122 27.56 9.87 15.98
N PRO A 123 28.47 9.02 15.44
CA PRO A 123 28.11 7.95 14.52
C PRO A 123 27.72 6.66 15.26
N LEU A 124 26.74 5.94 14.71
CA LEU A 124 26.60 4.51 14.89
C LEU A 124 27.36 3.78 13.79
N ARG A 125 28.34 2.96 14.19
CA ARG A 125 29.08 2.10 13.26
C ARG A 125 28.10 1.18 12.51
N PHE A 126 28.32 0.95 11.22
CA PHE A 126 27.44 0.12 10.39
C PHE A 126 27.13 -1.25 11.03
N ASP A 127 28.16 -1.95 11.53
CA ASP A 127 27.98 -3.26 12.20
C ASP A 127 27.07 -3.21 13.44
N SER A 128 26.95 -2.04 14.09
CA SER A 128 26.04 -1.87 15.23
C SER A 128 24.58 -1.86 14.81
N LEU A 129 24.25 -1.55 13.56
CA LEU A 129 22.87 -1.47 13.08
C LEU A 129 22.18 -2.84 13.10
N PHE A 130 22.94 -3.93 12.99
CA PHE A 130 22.43 -5.31 13.08
C PHE A 130 22.00 -5.73 14.50
N ARG A 131 22.22 -4.88 15.52
CA ARG A 131 21.79 -5.14 16.90
C ARG A 131 20.43 -4.53 17.26
N HIS A 132 19.72 -4.01 16.26
CA HIS A 132 18.50 -3.21 16.40
C HIS A 132 18.72 -1.89 17.17
N ASN A 133 17.89 -0.90 16.88
CA ASN A 133 17.92 0.41 17.53
C ASN A 133 16.59 0.66 18.22
N TRP A 134 16.64 1.07 19.49
CA TRP A 134 15.46 1.49 20.23
C TRP A 134 15.50 3.00 20.45
N ILE A 135 14.52 3.71 19.89
CA ILE A 135 14.37 5.16 20.02
C ILE A 135 13.14 5.44 20.90
N ALA A 136 13.36 6.00 22.08
CA ALA A 136 12.33 6.31 23.05
C ALA A 136 12.19 7.82 23.29
N GLY A 137 10.97 8.27 23.57
CA GLY A 137 10.66 9.68 23.83
C GLY A 137 9.16 9.94 23.78
N THR A 138 8.68 11.05 24.36
CA THR A 138 7.26 11.43 24.31
C THR A 138 6.92 12.10 22.97
N THR A 139 5.64 12.35 22.71
CA THR A 139 5.20 13.04 21.48
C THR A 139 5.81 14.44 21.39
N GLY A 140 6.30 14.83 20.20
CA GLY A 140 6.94 16.13 19.97
C GLY A 140 8.45 16.18 20.23
N TYR A 141 9.07 15.11 20.74
CA TYR A 141 10.51 15.07 21.03
C TYR A 141 11.39 14.73 19.79
N GLY A 142 10.83 14.75 18.58
CA GLY A 142 11.59 14.53 17.35
C GLY A 142 11.86 13.07 16.96
N LYS A 143 11.15 12.09 17.55
CA LYS A 143 11.30 10.66 17.20
C LYS A 143 11.09 10.39 15.70
N THR A 144 10.02 10.93 15.11
CA THR A 144 9.75 10.81 13.68
C THR A 144 10.87 11.43 12.87
N THR A 145 11.25 12.68 13.16
CA THR A 145 12.34 13.39 12.49
C THR A 145 13.65 12.59 12.51
N GLN A 146 13.99 11.98 13.65
CA GLN A 146 15.17 11.12 13.76
C GLN A 146 15.07 9.89 12.85
N LEU A 147 13.92 9.20 12.84
CA LEU A 147 13.70 8.03 11.99
C LEU A 147 13.78 8.39 10.50
N LEU A 148 13.15 9.49 10.08
CA LEU A 148 13.18 9.95 8.69
C LEU A 148 14.62 10.27 8.24
N ASN A 149 15.37 11.01 9.06
CA ASN A 149 16.78 11.32 8.78
C ASN A 149 17.67 10.07 8.71
N MET A 150 17.40 9.04 9.52
CA MET A 150 18.12 7.76 9.43
C MET A 150 17.82 7.03 8.13
N MET A 151 16.55 7.02 7.69
CA MET A 151 16.13 6.36 6.46
C MET A 151 16.69 7.05 5.21
N VAL A 152 16.77 8.37 5.21
CA VAL A 152 17.41 9.14 4.13
C VAL A 152 18.89 8.75 4.00
N GLN A 153 19.61 8.63 5.11
CA GLN A 153 21.00 8.17 5.11
C GLN A 153 21.16 6.77 4.51
N TRP A 154 20.25 5.84 4.84
CA TRP A 154 20.22 4.50 4.26
C TRP A 154 19.91 4.54 2.76
N ALA A 155 18.98 5.38 2.32
CA ALA A 155 18.66 5.57 0.91
C ALA A 155 19.88 6.04 0.12
N TYR A 156 20.58 7.07 0.59
CA TYR A 156 21.82 7.55 -0.03
C TYR A 156 22.94 6.50 -0.02
N SER A 157 22.99 5.64 1.00
CA SER A 157 23.96 4.54 1.08
C SER A 157 23.60 3.32 0.23
N GLY A 158 22.49 3.36 -0.53
CA GLY A 158 22.02 2.26 -1.37
C GLY A 158 21.32 1.12 -0.63
N TYR A 159 20.97 1.30 0.66
CA TYR A 159 20.25 0.29 1.42
C TYR A 159 18.73 0.42 1.26
N GLY A 160 18.02 -0.70 1.30
CA GLY A 160 16.56 -0.76 1.38
C GLY A 160 16.06 -0.68 2.82
N PHE A 161 14.83 -0.23 3.01
CA PHE A 161 14.16 -0.20 4.31
C PHE A 161 12.64 -0.28 4.15
N THR A 162 11.95 -0.67 5.21
CA THR A 162 10.49 -0.63 5.32
C THR A 162 10.09 0.40 6.37
N TYR A 163 9.16 1.28 6.03
CA TYR A 163 8.62 2.27 6.95
C TYR A 163 7.12 2.05 7.18
N PHE A 164 6.73 1.86 8.44
CA PHE A 164 5.35 1.73 8.85
C PHE A 164 4.86 3.05 9.44
N ASP A 165 3.86 3.66 8.78
CA ASP A 165 3.26 4.93 9.19
C ASP A 165 1.75 4.75 9.49
N PRO A 166 1.37 4.54 10.76
CA PRO A 166 -0.03 4.37 11.14
C PRO A 166 -0.91 5.61 10.89
N LYS A 167 -0.31 6.80 10.71
CA LYS A 167 -1.03 8.06 10.53
C LYS A 167 -1.08 8.50 9.06
N GLY A 168 -0.21 7.95 8.22
CA GLY A 168 -0.08 8.26 6.80
C GLY A 168 0.49 9.66 6.50
N GLN A 169 1.00 10.39 7.49
CA GLN A 169 1.55 11.73 7.29
C GLN A 169 3.05 11.68 7.03
N ASP A 170 3.79 10.99 7.89
CA ASP A 170 5.26 10.99 7.96
C ASP A 170 5.87 10.32 6.72
N SER A 171 5.19 9.32 6.17
CA SER A 171 5.60 8.59 4.98
C SER A 171 5.62 9.47 3.72
N ARG A 172 4.72 10.46 3.62
CA ARG A 172 4.72 11.44 2.52
C ARG A 172 5.89 12.41 2.64
N GLU A 173 6.26 12.77 3.87
CA GLU A 173 7.46 13.58 4.14
C GLU A 173 8.72 12.80 3.75
N LEU A 174 8.81 11.52 4.14
CA LEU A 174 9.92 10.66 3.76
C LEU A 174 10.15 10.65 2.24
N LEU A 175 9.09 10.48 1.43
CA LEU A 175 9.20 10.49 -0.03
C LEU A 175 9.81 11.77 -0.59
N ARG A 176 9.56 12.92 0.05
CA ARG A 176 10.15 14.21 -0.37
C ARG A 176 11.63 14.33 0.00
N MET A 177 12.09 13.54 0.97
CA MET A 177 13.48 13.54 1.44
C MET A 177 14.35 12.49 0.73
N LEU A 178 13.74 11.51 0.06
CA LEU A 178 14.50 10.48 -0.66
C LEU A 178 15.22 11.07 -1.88
N PRO A 179 16.43 10.58 -2.19
CA PRO A 179 17.11 10.99 -3.41
C PRO A 179 16.32 10.57 -4.64
N LYS A 180 16.32 11.41 -5.66
CA LYS A 180 15.44 11.28 -6.83
C LYS A 180 15.62 9.94 -7.55
N HIS A 181 16.84 9.45 -7.64
CA HIS A 181 17.17 8.16 -8.27
C HIS A 181 16.63 6.93 -7.53
N ARG A 182 16.22 7.06 -6.25
CA ARG A 182 15.62 5.97 -5.46
C ARG A 182 14.10 5.98 -5.48
N LEU A 183 13.47 7.02 -6.05
CA LEU A 183 12.01 7.10 -6.12
C LEU A 183 11.40 5.99 -7.00
N GLU A 184 12.14 5.51 -8.00
CA GLU A 184 11.71 4.38 -8.84
C GLU A 184 11.72 3.05 -8.09
N ASP A 185 12.46 2.94 -6.98
CA ASP A 185 12.53 1.74 -6.15
C ASP A 185 11.42 1.67 -5.08
N VAL A 186 10.59 2.72 -4.97
CA VAL A 186 9.61 2.85 -3.90
C VAL A 186 8.36 2.03 -4.19
N VAL A 187 8.06 1.08 -3.30
CA VAL A 187 6.75 0.43 -3.22
C VAL A 187 5.92 1.11 -2.14
N TRP A 188 4.87 1.85 -2.55
CA TRP A 188 3.95 2.53 -1.64
C TRP A 188 2.69 1.69 -1.41
N ILE A 189 2.48 1.25 -0.18
CA ILE A 189 1.31 0.45 0.22
C ILE A 189 0.41 1.30 1.12
N GLU A 190 -0.75 1.69 0.60
CA GLU A 190 -1.80 2.39 1.35
C GLU A 190 -3.07 1.50 1.40
N PRO A 191 -3.27 0.72 2.47
CA PRO A 191 -4.42 -0.16 2.59
C PRO A 191 -5.73 0.63 2.50
N GLY A 192 -6.54 0.31 1.49
CA GLY A 192 -7.86 0.91 1.30
C GLY A 192 -7.83 2.30 0.66
N SER A 193 -6.72 2.65 0.01
CA SER A 193 -6.65 3.87 -0.78
C SER A 193 -7.82 3.95 -1.77
N THR A 194 -8.44 5.12 -1.82
CA THR A 194 -9.48 5.45 -2.80
C THR A 194 -8.92 6.29 -3.96
N THR A 195 -7.68 6.77 -3.80
CA THR A 195 -7.00 7.69 -4.71
C THR A 195 -5.91 7.02 -5.52
N HIS A 196 -5.32 5.92 -5.01
CA HIS A 196 -4.30 5.14 -5.71
C HIS A 196 -4.91 3.84 -6.23
N GLU A 197 -4.72 3.56 -7.52
CA GLU A 197 -5.30 2.38 -8.19
C GLU A 197 -4.48 1.10 -7.92
N ASN A 198 -3.18 1.24 -7.62
CA ASN A 198 -2.29 0.12 -7.33
C ASN A 198 -2.63 -0.50 -5.98
N THR A 199 -2.97 -1.80 -5.96
CA THR A 199 -3.23 -2.54 -4.72
C THR A 199 -2.23 -3.68 -4.59
N VAL A 200 -1.48 -3.73 -3.50
CA VAL A 200 -0.57 -4.86 -3.26
C VAL A 200 -1.35 -6.06 -2.72
N GLY A 201 -1.28 -7.16 -3.47
CA GLY A 201 -1.73 -8.46 -3.01
C GLY A 201 -0.79 -9.10 -2.00
N MET A 202 -1.35 -9.79 -1.00
CA MET A 202 -0.67 -10.39 0.12
C MET A 202 -1.47 -11.59 0.62
N ASN A 203 -0.97 -12.77 0.33
CA ASN A 203 -1.57 -13.99 0.81
C ASN A 203 -0.92 -14.41 2.13
N PHE A 204 -1.69 -14.40 3.22
CA PHE A 204 -1.19 -14.84 4.54
C PHE A 204 -0.78 -16.32 4.59
N LEU A 205 -1.19 -17.12 3.60
CA LEU A 205 -0.80 -18.52 3.45
C LEU A 205 0.30 -18.74 2.40
N GLU A 206 0.88 -17.68 1.82
CA GLU A 206 1.93 -17.82 0.81
C GLU A 206 3.28 -18.03 1.46
N VAL A 207 3.82 -19.24 1.26
CA VAL A 207 5.14 -19.67 1.75
C VAL A 207 6.20 -19.37 0.67
N PRO A 208 7.36 -18.78 1.02
CA PRO A 208 8.43 -18.55 0.05
C PRO A 208 9.03 -19.87 -0.42
N GLU A 209 9.77 -19.82 -1.52
CA GLU A 209 10.61 -20.94 -1.93
C GLU A 209 11.62 -21.25 -0.80
N CYS A 210 11.63 -22.49 -0.35
CA CYS A 210 12.49 -22.99 0.71
C CYS A 210 13.46 -24.03 0.14
N GLU A 211 14.74 -23.97 0.49
CA GLU A 211 15.74 -24.93 -0.01
C GLU A 211 15.69 -26.25 0.77
N THR A 212 15.23 -26.20 2.01
CA THR A 212 15.16 -27.36 2.91
C THR A 212 13.77 -27.56 3.51
N ALA A 213 13.50 -28.80 3.93
CA ALA A 213 12.26 -29.12 4.64
C ALA A 213 12.16 -28.43 6.02
N GLU A 214 13.31 -28.19 6.67
CA GLU A 214 13.35 -27.49 7.97
C GLU A 214 12.96 -26.01 7.82
N GLU A 215 13.48 -25.33 6.79
CA GLU A 215 13.07 -23.97 6.44
C GLU A 215 11.58 -23.90 6.13
N LEU A 216 11.06 -24.86 5.34
CA LEU A 216 9.64 -24.94 5.01
C LEU A 216 8.76 -25.04 6.26
N GLU A 217 9.09 -25.96 7.19
CA GLU A 217 8.33 -26.10 8.43
C GLU A 217 8.40 -24.83 9.29
N ASN A 218 9.57 -24.19 9.40
CA ASN A 218 9.72 -22.93 10.15
C ASN A 218 8.87 -21.80 9.53
N GLU A 219 8.86 -21.66 8.21
CA GLU A 219 8.06 -20.66 7.51
C GLU A 219 6.56 -20.89 7.65
N ILE A 220 6.13 -22.16 7.71
CA ILE A 220 4.76 -22.57 8.00
C ILE A 220 4.39 -22.21 9.44
N GLU A 221 5.20 -22.58 10.44
CA GLU A 221 4.94 -22.25 11.85
C GLU A 221 4.78 -20.74 12.05
N ASN A 222 5.73 -19.96 11.51
CA ASN A 222 5.70 -18.49 11.58
C ASN A 222 4.39 -17.92 11.01
N ARG A 223 3.90 -18.47 9.89
CA ARG A 223 2.63 -18.05 9.27
C ARG A 223 1.42 -18.45 10.07
N VAL A 224 1.42 -19.66 10.64
CA VAL A 224 0.36 -20.10 11.53
C VAL A 224 0.27 -19.16 12.74
N GLU A 225 1.40 -18.83 13.37
CA GLU A 225 1.45 -17.89 14.50
C GLU A 225 0.93 -16.49 14.10
N ASN A 226 1.38 -15.97 12.96
CA ASN A 226 0.90 -14.70 12.42
C ASN A 226 -0.61 -14.74 12.17
N LEU A 227 -1.13 -15.83 11.61
CA LEU A 227 -2.56 -15.99 11.33
C LEU A 227 -3.39 -16.05 12.62
N LYS A 228 -2.89 -16.75 13.64
CA LYS A 228 -3.51 -16.76 14.97
C LYS A 228 -3.56 -15.36 15.56
N ALA A 229 -2.46 -14.62 15.53
CA ALA A 229 -2.41 -13.24 16.03
C ALA A 229 -3.36 -12.30 15.25
N VAL A 230 -3.46 -12.48 13.93
CA VAL A 230 -4.37 -11.73 13.05
C VAL A 230 -5.84 -12.03 13.37
N PHE A 231 -6.17 -13.28 13.66
CA PHE A 231 -7.53 -13.66 14.03
C PHE A 231 -7.83 -13.35 15.49
N ASP A 232 -6.85 -13.21 16.36
CA ASP A 232 -7.04 -12.95 17.78
C ASP A 232 -7.41 -11.49 18.12
N THR A 233 -8.62 -11.08 17.72
CA THR A 233 -9.08 -9.69 17.85
C THR A 233 -10.00 -9.43 19.07
N SER A 234 -10.15 -10.37 20.03
CA SER A 234 -11.08 -10.21 21.17
C SER A 234 -10.83 -11.16 22.35
N ASP A 235 -11.30 -10.78 23.54
CA ASP A 235 -11.19 -11.44 24.86
C ASP A 235 -11.50 -12.95 24.99
N TYR A 236 -11.91 -13.65 23.92
CA TYR A 236 -12.14 -15.10 23.94
C TYR A 236 -11.57 -15.80 22.71
N TRP A 237 -10.31 -16.23 22.78
CA TRP A 237 -9.70 -17.21 21.88
C TRP A 237 -9.96 -18.61 22.46
N GLY A 238 -10.86 -19.38 21.84
CA GLY A 238 -11.22 -20.71 22.30
C GLY A 238 -10.27 -21.77 21.73
N ILE A 239 -9.98 -22.81 22.51
CA ILE A 239 -9.09 -23.94 22.16
C ILE A 239 -9.42 -24.51 20.77
N ASN A 240 -10.71 -24.60 20.42
CA ASN A 240 -11.14 -25.11 19.13
C ASN A 240 -10.78 -24.18 17.97
N MET A 241 -10.86 -22.85 18.13
CA MET A 241 -10.49 -21.91 17.05
C MET A 241 -9.00 -21.97 16.74
N GLU A 242 -8.17 -22.13 17.77
CA GLU A 242 -6.73 -22.31 17.61
C GLU A 242 -6.45 -23.57 16.81
N ALA A 243 -6.90 -24.73 17.32
CA ALA A 243 -6.63 -26.02 16.69
C ALA A 243 -7.15 -26.11 15.25
N ILE A 244 -8.34 -25.55 14.97
CA ILE A 244 -8.88 -25.49 13.61
C ILE A 244 -7.99 -24.60 12.72
N THR A 245 -7.59 -23.42 13.20
CA THR A 245 -6.74 -22.49 12.42
C THR A 245 -5.40 -23.13 12.10
N GLU A 246 -4.74 -23.75 13.08
CA GLU A 246 -3.44 -24.40 12.91
C GLU A 246 -3.49 -25.53 11.89
N SER A 247 -4.46 -26.44 12.04
CA SER A 247 -4.59 -27.61 11.17
C SER A 247 -4.93 -27.20 9.73
N MET A 248 -5.91 -26.30 9.57
CA MET A 248 -6.33 -25.83 8.24
C MET A 248 -5.24 -25.03 7.55
N ALA A 249 -4.57 -24.11 8.26
CA ALA A 249 -3.51 -23.30 7.68
C ALA A 249 -2.31 -24.16 7.27
N ARG A 250 -1.89 -25.11 8.10
CA ARG A 250 -0.81 -26.04 7.77
C ARG A 250 -1.15 -26.91 6.57
N ALA A 251 -2.35 -27.50 6.55
CA ALA A 251 -2.82 -28.31 5.43
C ALA A 251 -2.81 -27.51 4.10
N MET A 252 -3.30 -26.27 4.16
CA MET A 252 -3.34 -25.38 2.99
C MET A 252 -1.95 -24.97 2.51
N MET A 253 -1.02 -24.68 3.42
CA MET A 253 0.34 -24.27 3.07
C MET A 253 1.21 -25.41 2.55
N LYS A 254 0.93 -26.66 2.95
CA LYS A 254 1.62 -27.85 2.44
C LYS A 254 1.04 -28.39 1.13
N SER A 255 -0.12 -27.89 0.70
CA SER A 255 -0.73 -28.33 -0.55
C SER A 255 0.00 -27.74 -1.76
N GLU A 256 0.11 -28.52 -2.83
CA GLU A 256 0.54 -28.00 -4.14
C GLU A 256 -0.47 -26.98 -4.72
N LYS A 257 -1.72 -27.00 -4.25
CA LYS A 257 -2.77 -26.06 -4.69
C LYS A 257 -2.62 -24.73 -3.96
N PRO A 258 -2.72 -23.59 -4.66
CA PRO A 258 -2.63 -22.28 -4.02
C PRO A 258 -3.91 -21.96 -3.23
N PHE A 259 -3.79 -21.83 -1.91
CA PHE A 259 -4.90 -21.46 -1.03
C PHE A 259 -4.82 -20.02 -0.51
N SER A 260 -5.94 -19.52 0.01
CA SER A 260 -6.09 -18.23 0.69
C SER A 260 -6.97 -18.33 1.92
N ILE A 261 -6.99 -17.26 2.71
CA ILE A 261 -7.95 -17.10 3.82
C ILE A 261 -9.42 -17.10 3.33
N ILE A 262 -9.67 -16.69 2.09
CA ILE A 262 -11.02 -16.76 1.49
C ILE A 262 -11.40 -18.23 1.23
N ASP A 263 -10.44 -19.04 0.77
CA ASP A 263 -10.67 -20.48 0.55
C ASP A 263 -10.90 -21.18 1.88
N MET A 264 -10.12 -20.85 2.91
CA MET A 264 -10.35 -21.31 4.28
C MET A 264 -11.76 -21.01 4.77
N TYR A 265 -12.26 -19.79 4.53
CA TYR A 265 -13.65 -19.45 4.86
C TYR A 265 -14.66 -20.37 4.17
N PHE A 266 -14.52 -20.58 2.85
CA PHE A 266 -15.49 -21.35 2.07
C PHE A 266 -15.41 -22.86 2.31
N ILE A 267 -14.23 -23.38 2.67
CA ILE A 267 -14.04 -24.76 3.10
C ILE A 267 -14.70 -24.96 4.46
N LEU A 268 -14.38 -24.10 5.45
CA LEU A 268 -14.95 -24.23 6.80
C LEU A 268 -16.47 -24.04 6.84
N LEU A 269 -17.04 -23.30 5.89
CA LEU A 269 -18.47 -22.95 5.85
C LEU A 269 -19.42 -24.15 5.67
N ASN A 270 -18.97 -25.24 5.02
CA ASN A 270 -19.82 -26.38 4.67
C ASN A 270 -19.11 -27.70 5.01
N ALA A 271 -19.83 -28.63 5.65
CA ALA A 271 -19.26 -29.90 6.11
C ALA A 271 -18.70 -30.76 4.97
N ASP A 272 -19.45 -30.93 3.89
CA ASP A 272 -19.02 -31.69 2.71
C ASP A 272 -17.71 -31.14 2.15
N ARG A 273 -17.54 -29.81 2.10
CA ARG A 273 -16.29 -29.18 1.64
C ARG A 273 -15.11 -29.39 2.59
N ARG A 274 -15.36 -29.48 3.91
CA ARG A 274 -14.31 -29.81 4.88
C ARG A 274 -13.85 -31.25 4.67
N GLU A 275 -14.77 -32.17 4.42
CA GLU A 275 -14.47 -33.57 4.11
C GLU A 275 -13.70 -33.69 2.79
N ASP A 276 -14.18 -33.06 1.71
CA ASP A 276 -13.49 -33.03 0.41
C ASP A 276 -12.06 -32.50 0.55
N PHE A 277 -11.88 -31.37 1.26
CA PHE A 277 -10.56 -30.81 1.53
C PHE A 277 -9.68 -31.77 2.34
N ALA A 278 -10.22 -32.38 3.40
CA ALA A 278 -9.47 -33.31 4.24
C ALA A 278 -8.96 -34.51 3.44
N LEU A 279 -9.78 -35.06 2.53
CA LEU A 279 -9.39 -36.19 1.67
C LEU A 279 -8.26 -35.85 0.70
N ASP A 280 -8.17 -34.58 0.28
CA ASP A 280 -7.11 -34.03 -0.57
C ASP A 280 -5.78 -33.77 0.18
N VAL A 281 -5.76 -33.76 1.52
CA VAL A 281 -4.54 -33.47 2.30
C VAL A 281 -3.55 -34.62 2.23
N GLU A 282 -2.35 -34.42 1.67
CA GLU A 282 -1.35 -35.48 1.48
C GLU A 282 -0.76 -36.04 2.78
N ASP A 283 -0.45 -35.16 3.74
CA ASP A 283 0.13 -35.56 5.02
C ASP A 283 -0.91 -36.33 5.87
N PRO A 284 -0.67 -37.61 6.21
CA PRO A 284 -1.65 -38.44 6.90
C PRO A 284 -1.95 -37.96 8.32
N TYR A 285 -1.01 -37.29 8.99
CA TYR A 285 -1.23 -36.77 10.34
C TYR A 285 -2.13 -35.53 10.30
N ILE A 286 -1.87 -34.62 9.37
CA ILE A 286 -2.68 -33.41 9.18
C ILE A 286 -4.07 -33.80 8.67
N ARG A 287 -4.15 -34.77 7.75
CA ARG A 287 -5.40 -35.32 7.23
C ARG A 287 -6.34 -35.78 8.34
N GLU A 288 -5.83 -36.52 9.33
CA GLU A 288 -6.65 -37.01 10.45
C GLU A 288 -7.30 -35.85 11.20
N PHE A 289 -6.54 -34.81 11.53
CA PHE A 289 -7.10 -33.61 12.16
C PHE A 289 -8.09 -32.87 11.26
N CYS A 290 -7.84 -32.79 9.95
CA CYS A 290 -8.79 -32.21 9.01
C CYS A 290 -10.10 -33.00 8.91
N LEU A 291 -10.06 -34.35 9.01
CA LEU A 291 -11.24 -35.19 9.08
C LEU A 291 -12.02 -34.97 10.39
N GLU A 292 -11.32 -34.88 11.53
CA GLU A 292 -11.96 -34.50 12.80
C GLU A 292 -12.68 -33.15 12.69
N ILE A 293 -12.05 -32.16 12.04
CA ILE A 293 -12.64 -30.84 11.77
C ILE A 293 -13.85 -30.94 10.81
N ALA A 294 -13.82 -31.85 9.84
CA ALA A 294 -14.95 -32.09 8.95
C ALA A 294 -16.20 -32.54 9.72
N GLU A 295 -16.02 -33.45 10.69
CA GLU A 295 -17.08 -34.00 11.55
C GLU A 295 -17.57 -33.03 12.64
N MET A 296 -16.86 -31.92 12.90
CA MET A 296 -17.27 -30.95 13.91
C MET A 296 -18.64 -30.32 13.59
N GLU A 297 -19.46 -30.15 14.64
CA GLU A 297 -20.71 -29.41 14.54
C GLU A 297 -20.46 -27.96 14.08
N GLU A 298 -21.38 -27.43 13.26
CA GLU A 298 -21.26 -26.06 12.74
C GLU A 298 -21.08 -25.02 13.86
N GLU A 299 -21.71 -25.23 15.02
CA GLU A 299 -21.61 -24.32 16.17
C GLU A 299 -20.19 -24.23 16.75
N THR A 300 -19.39 -25.29 16.62
CA THR A 300 -17.97 -25.31 17.02
C THR A 300 -17.10 -24.49 16.07
N VAL A 301 -17.37 -24.55 14.77
CA VAL A 301 -16.58 -23.88 13.73
C VAL A 301 -17.01 -22.41 13.55
N ARG A 302 -18.28 -22.10 13.86
CA ARG A 302 -18.90 -20.79 13.65
C ARG A 302 -18.16 -19.59 14.28
N PRO A 303 -17.56 -19.69 15.47
CA PRO A 303 -16.76 -18.60 16.05
C PRO A 303 -15.58 -18.18 15.15
N LEU A 304 -14.81 -19.15 14.63
CA LEU A 304 -13.72 -18.90 13.70
C LEU A 304 -14.26 -18.32 12.38
N LEU A 305 -15.33 -18.93 11.83
CA LEU A 305 -15.97 -18.42 10.60
C LEU A 305 -16.40 -16.96 10.72
N LYS A 306 -16.93 -16.51 11.87
CA LYS A 306 -17.30 -15.10 12.08
C LYS A 306 -16.09 -14.16 12.02
N ARG A 307 -14.94 -14.60 12.53
CA ARG A 307 -13.68 -13.83 12.49
C ARG A 307 -13.14 -13.75 11.07
N ILE A 308 -13.06 -14.87 10.36
CA ILE A 308 -12.62 -14.88 8.96
C ILE A 308 -13.61 -14.11 8.08
N LYS A 309 -14.92 -14.18 8.36
CA LYS A 309 -15.96 -13.48 7.61
C LYS A 309 -15.74 -11.97 7.57
N SER A 310 -15.33 -11.34 8.68
CA SER A 310 -15.09 -9.88 8.69
C SER A 310 -13.95 -9.47 7.74
N TRP A 311 -12.94 -10.33 7.61
CA TRP A 311 -11.86 -10.18 6.64
C TRP A 311 -12.35 -10.36 5.21
N VAL A 312 -13.12 -11.42 4.95
CA VAL A 312 -13.68 -11.71 3.63
C VAL A 312 -14.66 -10.62 3.18
N GLU A 313 -15.50 -10.09 4.06
CA GLU A 313 -16.48 -9.04 3.74
C GLU A 313 -15.83 -7.69 3.46
N ASN A 314 -14.68 -7.40 4.06
CA ASN A 314 -13.95 -6.15 3.86
C ASN A 314 -13.36 -6.09 2.43
N SER A 315 -13.91 -5.19 1.60
CA SER A 315 -13.49 -5.01 0.20
C SER A 315 -12.03 -4.57 0.06
N VAL A 316 -11.46 -3.89 1.05
CA VAL A 316 -10.05 -3.50 1.07
C VAL A 316 -9.16 -4.72 1.26
N ILE A 317 -9.49 -5.57 2.24
CA ILE A 317 -8.76 -6.80 2.53
C ILE A 317 -8.91 -7.81 1.39
N ARG A 318 -10.06 -7.81 0.69
CA ARG A 318 -10.31 -8.71 -0.44
C ARG A 318 -9.50 -8.38 -1.69
N ARG A 319 -9.22 -7.09 -1.95
CA ARG A 319 -8.45 -6.66 -3.14
C ARG A 319 -7.00 -7.13 -3.13
N ILE A 320 -6.57 -7.69 -2.01
CA ILE A 320 -5.25 -8.26 -1.79
C ILE A 320 -5.05 -9.62 -2.53
N LYS A 321 -5.97 -10.07 -3.41
CA LYS A 321 -5.82 -11.36 -4.15
C LYS A 321 -6.39 -11.42 -5.59
N CYS A 322 -6.25 -10.40 -6.42
CA CYS A 322 -6.87 -10.42 -7.77
C CYS A 322 -5.95 -10.18 -8.97
N GLU A 323 -4.73 -9.72 -8.78
CA GLU A 323 -3.88 -9.31 -9.91
C GLU A 323 -3.33 -10.48 -10.73
N GLN A 324 -3.03 -11.65 -10.16
CA GLN A 324 -2.41 -12.76 -10.92
C GLN A 324 -3.26 -13.26 -12.11
N ILE A 325 -4.59 -13.31 -11.96
CA ILE A 325 -5.50 -13.73 -13.04
C ILE A 325 -5.63 -12.64 -14.10
N VAL A 326 -5.64 -11.37 -13.67
CA VAL A 326 -5.70 -10.21 -14.57
C VAL A 326 -4.40 -10.06 -15.34
N HIS A 327 -3.26 -10.16 -14.66
CA HIS A 327 -1.91 -10.14 -15.22
C HIS A 327 -1.71 -11.27 -16.23
N LEU A 328 -2.10 -12.50 -15.91
CA LEU A 328 -2.01 -13.63 -16.84
C LEU A 328 -2.82 -13.36 -18.13
N TYR A 329 -3.99 -12.73 -18.00
CA TYR A 329 -4.77 -12.30 -19.16
C TYR A 329 -4.06 -11.18 -19.92
N GLU A 330 -3.60 -10.12 -19.24
CA GLU A 330 -2.97 -8.95 -19.86
C GLU A 330 -1.68 -9.32 -20.62
N GLU A 331 -0.82 -10.16 -20.04
CA GLU A 331 0.38 -10.68 -20.70
C GLU A 331 0.10 -11.47 -21.98
N ASN A 332 -1.09 -12.08 -22.07
CA ASN A 332 -1.48 -12.94 -23.16
C ASN A 332 -2.61 -12.35 -24.02
N ALA A 333 -3.02 -11.10 -23.79
CA ALA A 333 -4.24 -10.54 -24.36
C ALA A 333 -4.23 -10.57 -25.90
N ASP A 334 -3.16 -10.07 -26.52
CA ASP A 334 -3.00 -10.06 -27.98
C ASP A 334 -2.98 -11.48 -28.57
N ARG A 335 -2.32 -12.40 -27.88
CA ARG A 335 -2.24 -13.81 -28.28
C ARG A 335 -3.61 -14.49 -28.17
N LEU A 336 -4.35 -14.22 -27.10
CA LEU A 336 -5.70 -14.75 -26.87
C LEU A 336 -6.69 -14.22 -27.90
N GLU A 337 -6.59 -12.94 -28.30
CA GLU A 337 -7.39 -12.40 -29.42
C GLU A 337 -7.06 -13.09 -30.74
N SER A 338 -5.77 -13.22 -31.08
CA SER A 338 -5.35 -13.91 -32.30
C SER A 338 -5.83 -15.37 -32.34
N ILE A 339 -5.76 -16.06 -31.21
CA ILE A 339 -6.29 -17.43 -31.10
C ILE A 339 -7.81 -17.40 -31.25
N ALA A 340 -8.52 -16.52 -30.53
CA ALA A 340 -9.98 -16.42 -30.59
C ALA A 340 -10.49 -16.17 -32.01
N GLU A 341 -9.80 -15.33 -32.80
CA GLU A 341 -10.09 -15.14 -34.22
C GLU A 341 -9.86 -16.43 -35.04
N SER A 342 -8.75 -17.13 -34.80
CA SER A 342 -8.42 -18.36 -35.52
C SER A 342 -9.38 -19.52 -35.26
N VAL A 343 -9.87 -19.65 -34.02
CA VAL A 343 -10.84 -20.68 -33.62
C VAL A 343 -12.29 -20.24 -33.78
N LYS A 344 -12.54 -19.00 -34.24
CA LYS A 344 -13.89 -18.40 -34.31
C LYS A 344 -14.64 -18.51 -32.99
N SER A 345 -13.96 -18.19 -31.89
CA SER A 345 -14.57 -18.14 -30.57
C SER A 345 -15.77 -17.18 -30.59
N GLY A 346 -16.91 -17.60 -30.05
CA GLY A 346 -18.13 -16.80 -30.04
C GLY A 346 -18.05 -15.65 -29.03
N THR A 347 -18.77 -14.56 -29.30
CA THR A 347 -19.07 -13.55 -28.29
C THR A 347 -20.27 -13.99 -27.46
N ILE A 348 -20.29 -13.66 -26.17
CA ILE A 348 -21.49 -13.87 -25.33
C ILE A 348 -22.51 -12.79 -25.68
N GLU A 349 -23.74 -13.16 -26.05
CA GLU A 349 -24.83 -12.20 -26.29
C GLU A 349 -25.07 -11.33 -25.03
N ASN A 350 -25.22 -10.01 -25.23
CA ASN A 350 -25.33 -9.00 -24.16
C ASN A 350 -24.09 -8.89 -23.24
N SER A 351 -22.88 -9.15 -23.78
CA SER A 351 -21.63 -8.97 -23.05
C SER A 351 -20.64 -8.06 -23.78
N ASP A 352 -20.08 -7.07 -23.06
CA ASP A 352 -19.00 -6.17 -23.55
C ASP A 352 -17.61 -6.85 -23.55
N LEU A 353 -17.56 -8.18 -23.50
CA LEU A 353 -16.28 -8.90 -23.46
C LEU A 353 -15.77 -9.15 -24.87
N THR A 354 -14.46 -9.00 -25.06
CA THR A 354 -13.80 -9.30 -26.33
C THR A 354 -13.70 -10.82 -26.56
N ALA A 355 -13.39 -11.24 -27.78
CA ALA A 355 -13.30 -12.66 -28.13
C ALA A 355 -12.16 -13.35 -27.35
N GLY A 356 -11.03 -12.67 -27.16
CA GLY A 356 -9.93 -13.12 -26.32
C GLY A 356 -10.30 -13.25 -24.84
N GLN A 357 -11.14 -12.35 -24.30
CA GLN A 357 -11.63 -12.45 -22.92
C GLN A 357 -12.58 -13.63 -22.73
N VAL A 358 -13.47 -13.88 -23.69
CA VAL A 358 -14.38 -15.03 -23.66
C VAL A 358 -13.58 -16.33 -23.75
N LEU A 359 -12.58 -16.39 -24.64
CA LEU A 359 -11.69 -17.53 -24.76
C LEU A 359 -10.92 -17.79 -23.46
N PHE A 360 -10.36 -16.77 -22.84
CA PHE A 360 -9.64 -16.89 -21.57
C PHE A 360 -10.54 -17.44 -20.44
N ILE A 361 -11.76 -16.93 -20.32
CA ILE A 361 -12.72 -17.43 -19.32
C ILE A 361 -13.08 -18.90 -19.59
N ALA A 362 -13.29 -19.27 -20.86
CA ALA A 362 -13.60 -20.65 -21.22
C ALA A 362 -12.42 -21.57 -20.89
N SER A 363 -11.20 -21.22 -21.30
CA SER A 363 -9.99 -22.00 -20.99
C SER A 363 -9.72 -22.09 -19.49
N LEU A 364 -9.94 -21.01 -18.73
CA LEU A 364 -9.78 -21.02 -17.28
C LEU A 364 -10.83 -21.91 -16.60
N ARG A 365 -12.06 -21.96 -17.12
CA ARG A 365 -13.11 -22.87 -16.64
C ARG A 365 -12.80 -24.32 -16.98
N ASP A 366 -12.35 -24.59 -18.19
CA ASP A 366 -11.96 -25.93 -18.63
C ASP A 366 -10.80 -26.44 -17.77
N LEU A 367 -9.79 -25.61 -17.51
CA LEU A 367 -8.70 -25.94 -16.58
C LEU A 367 -9.19 -26.18 -15.14
N GLN A 368 -10.15 -25.39 -14.66
CA GLN A 368 -10.77 -25.60 -13.34
C GLN A 368 -11.50 -26.95 -13.31
N GLU A 369 -12.25 -27.27 -14.35
CA GLU A 369 -13.01 -28.52 -14.46
C GLU A 369 -12.08 -29.74 -14.58
N GLU A 370 -11.02 -29.66 -15.38
CA GLU A 370 -9.96 -30.68 -15.49
C GLU A 370 -9.19 -30.88 -14.17
N SER A 371 -9.07 -29.82 -13.38
CA SER A 371 -8.42 -29.84 -12.06
C SER A 371 -9.37 -30.23 -10.91
N GLY A 372 -10.63 -30.57 -11.20
CA GLY A 372 -11.64 -30.91 -10.18
C GLY A 372 -12.10 -29.73 -9.31
N ILE A 373 -11.83 -28.50 -9.75
CA ILE A 373 -12.23 -27.26 -9.07
C ILE A 373 -13.59 -26.80 -9.61
N ASN A 374 -14.54 -26.51 -8.72
CA ASN A 374 -15.84 -26.00 -9.12
C ASN A 374 -15.71 -24.63 -9.84
N PRO A 375 -16.10 -24.50 -11.12
CA PRO A 375 -15.83 -23.29 -11.90
C PRO A 375 -16.68 -22.11 -11.40
N ASN A 376 -16.09 -21.24 -10.57
CA ASN A 376 -16.77 -20.11 -9.94
C ASN A 376 -16.46 -18.74 -10.61
N ILE A 377 -15.57 -18.73 -11.60
CA ILE A 377 -15.29 -17.54 -12.43
C ILE A 377 -16.28 -17.49 -13.59
N ASN A 378 -16.95 -16.35 -13.76
CA ASN A 378 -17.91 -16.12 -14.85
C ASN A 378 -17.67 -14.77 -15.52
N HIS A 379 -18.33 -14.55 -16.66
CA HIS A 379 -18.19 -13.34 -17.49
C HIS A 379 -18.48 -12.04 -16.73
N VAL A 380 -19.34 -12.08 -15.69
CA VAL A 380 -19.62 -10.91 -14.84
C VAL A 380 -18.46 -10.62 -13.89
N LYS A 381 -17.93 -11.65 -13.21
CA LYS A 381 -16.81 -11.51 -12.26
C LYS A 381 -15.50 -11.13 -12.95
N PHE A 382 -15.22 -11.74 -14.10
CA PHE A 382 -14.01 -11.42 -14.87
C PHE A 382 -14.03 -9.99 -15.42
N ARG A 383 -15.20 -9.50 -15.86
CA ARG A 383 -15.37 -8.09 -16.25
C ARG A 383 -15.13 -7.12 -15.09
N GLN A 384 -15.60 -7.47 -13.89
CA GLN A 384 -15.37 -6.66 -12.68
C GLN A 384 -13.90 -6.62 -12.29
N LEU A 385 -13.16 -7.71 -12.51
CA LEU A 385 -11.72 -7.79 -12.29
C LEU A 385 -10.97 -6.90 -13.29
N LEU A 386 -11.28 -6.99 -14.59
CA LEU A 386 -10.60 -6.22 -15.66
C LEU A 386 -10.87 -4.71 -15.60
N ARG A 387 -12.05 -4.28 -15.19
CA ARG A 387 -12.39 -2.85 -15.16
C ARG A 387 -11.81 -2.12 -13.95
N GLY A 388 -11.27 -2.81 -12.95
CA GLY A 388 -10.87 -2.21 -11.66
C GLY A 388 -12.04 -1.56 -10.89
N VAL A 389 -13.28 -1.67 -11.39
CA VAL A 389 -14.45 -0.97 -10.86
C VAL A 389 -15.06 -1.79 -9.71
N HIS A 390 -14.67 -1.43 -8.50
CA HIS A 390 -15.55 -1.47 -7.32
C HIS A 390 -16.07 -0.05 -7.04
N LYS A 391 -16.60 0.63 -8.06
CA LYS A 391 -17.58 1.70 -7.82
C LYS A 391 -18.96 1.07 -7.92
N GLY A 392 -19.73 1.20 -6.85
CA GLY A 392 -21.17 1.03 -6.96
C GLY A 392 -21.74 2.06 -7.94
N GLN A 393 -22.87 1.67 -8.54
CA GLN A 393 -23.73 2.44 -9.45
C GLN A 393 -23.28 2.48 -10.91
N ASP A 394 -23.86 1.57 -11.71
CA ASP A 394 -25.02 1.81 -12.58
C ASP A 394 -25.85 0.50 -12.52
N GLY A 395 -27.16 0.40 -12.33
CA GLY A 395 -28.28 1.28 -12.67
C GLY A 395 -29.31 0.40 -13.41
N ASP A 396 -30.03 -0.47 -12.69
CA ASP A 396 -31.22 -1.15 -13.22
C ASP A 396 -32.40 -0.95 -12.27
N GLU A 397 -33.55 -0.62 -12.87
CA GLU A 397 -34.77 -0.13 -12.25
C GLU A 397 -35.26 -0.97 -11.05
N LEU A 398 -35.72 -0.29 -10.00
CA LEU A 398 -36.34 -0.92 -8.83
C LEU A 398 -37.63 -1.64 -9.25
N ALA A 399 -37.54 -2.96 -9.47
CA ALA A 399 -38.71 -3.79 -9.74
C ALA A 399 -39.82 -3.58 -8.70
N ALA A 400 -41.06 -3.38 -9.17
CA ALA A 400 -42.22 -3.17 -8.32
C ALA A 400 -42.46 -4.38 -7.41
N LEU A 401 -42.85 -4.12 -6.16
CA LEU A 401 -43.25 -5.19 -5.24
C LEU A 401 -44.68 -5.62 -5.58
N ASP A 402 -44.85 -6.88 -5.99
CA ASP A 402 -46.15 -7.48 -6.37
C ASP A 402 -47.24 -7.42 -5.28
N LYS A 403 -46.87 -7.21 -4.00
CA LYS A 403 -47.81 -7.19 -2.87
C LYS A 403 -47.46 -6.11 -1.84
N LYS A 404 -48.49 -5.40 -1.36
CA LYS A 404 -48.41 -4.41 -0.26
C LYS A 404 -47.81 -5.06 1.01
N PRO A 405 -46.68 -4.56 1.55
CA PRO A 405 -46.09 -5.08 2.77
C PRO A 405 -47.03 -4.98 3.99
N ARG A 406 -46.83 -5.83 5.00
CA ARG A 406 -47.56 -5.70 6.29
C ARG A 406 -47.15 -4.40 6.99
N GLU A 407 -48.06 -3.81 7.75
CA GLU A 407 -47.90 -2.53 8.50
C GLU A 407 -47.85 -1.24 7.65
N THR A 408 -47.96 -1.35 6.33
CA THR A 408 -47.92 -0.21 5.38
C THR A 408 -48.90 0.92 5.73
N GLU A 409 -50.14 0.60 6.12
CA GLU A 409 -51.17 1.62 6.42
C GLU A 409 -50.82 2.48 7.64
N THR A 410 -50.17 1.88 8.64
CA THR A 410 -49.71 2.59 9.84
C THR A 410 -48.57 3.55 9.50
N ILE A 411 -47.63 3.08 8.67
CA ILE A 411 -46.44 3.81 8.25
C ILE A 411 -46.80 4.94 7.29
N GLU A 412 -47.69 4.68 6.32
CA GLU A 412 -48.25 5.66 5.39
C GLU A 412 -48.97 6.79 6.12
N ARG A 413 -49.88 6.46 7.05
CA ARG A 413 -50.61 7.46 7.82
C ARG A 413 -49.67 8.33 8.66
N GLN A 414 -48.62 7.75 9.22
CA GLN A 414 -47.60 8.52 9.95
C GLN A 414 -46.85 9.45 8.99
N LEU A 415 -46.34 8.93 7.87
CA LEU A 415 -45.59 9.72 6.90
C LEU A 415 -46.42 10.88 6.32
N GLN A 416 -47.71 10.68 6.03
CA GLN A 416 -48.61 11.74 5.56
C GLN A 416 -48.87 12.81 6.63
N ASN A 417 -48.93 12.43 7.91
CA ASN A 417 -49.21 13.35 9.01
C ASN A 417 -47.97 14.14 9.45
N THR A 418 -46.80 13.52 9.49
CA THR A 418 -45.56 14.15 9.99
C THR A 418 -44.65 14.66 8.87
N GLY A 419 -44.93 14.31 7.61
CA GLY A 419 -44.12 14.68 6.44
C GLY A 419 -42.74 13.99 6.36
N GLN A 420 -42.37 13.22 7.39
CA GLN A 420 -41.11 12.51 7.50
C GLN A 420 -41.26 11.29 8.39
N LEU A 421 -40.42 10.28 8.15
CA LEU A 421 -40.36 9.06 8.95
C LEU A 421 -38.91 8.56 9.02
N VAL A 422 -38.44 8.22 10.22
CA VAL A 422 -37.09 7.71 10.45
C VAL A 422 -37.17 6.27 10.96
N PHE A 423 -36.57 5.34 10.21
CA PHE A 423 -36.40 3.97 10.66
C PHE A 423 -35.03 3.79 11.28
N TYR A 424 -34.99 3.35 12.55
CA TYR A 424 -33.75 3.13 13.28
C TYR A 424 -33.57 1.65 13.64
N GLY A 425 -32.45 1.07 13.21
CA GLY A 425 -32.03 -0.31 13.52
C GLY A 425 -30.76 -0.73 12.77
N PRO A 426 -30.03 -1.76 13.25
CA PRO A 426 -28.84 -2.28 12.58
C PRO A 426 -29.17 -2.78 11.15
N PRO A 427 -28.22 -2.71 10.19
CA PRO A 427 -28.39 -3.27 8.85
C PRO A 427 -28.75 -4.76 8.90
N GLY A 428 -29.72 -5.20 8.09
CA GLY A 428 -30.15 -6.61 8.03
C GLY A 428 -31.15 -7.06 9.10
N THR A 429 -31.61 -6.16 9.99
CA THR A 429 -32.69 -6.48 10.94
C THR A 429 -34.08 -6.38 10.31
N GLY A 430 -35.08 -7.01 10.94
CA GLY A 430 -36.47 -6.97 10.47
C GLY A 430 -37.02 -5.56 10.27
N LYS A 431 -36.53 -4.56 11.03
CA LYS A 431 -36.93 -3.15 10.90
C LYS A 431 -36.37 -2.49 9.63
N THR A 432 -35.10 -2.74 9.33
CA THR A 432 -34.44 -2.26 8.10
C THR A 432 -35.04 -2.94 6.86
N TYR A 433 -35.40 -4.22 6.97
CA TYR A 433 -36.12 -4.96 5.93
C TYR A 433 -37.52 -4.40 5.68
N THR A 434 -38.31 -4.12 6.73
CA THR A 434 -39.64 -3.49 6.61
C THR A 434 -39.55 -2.09 6.01
N ALA A 435 -38.56 -1.28 6.42
CA ALA A 435 -38.32 0.06 5.89
C ALA A 435 -38.05 0.05 4.37
N GLN A 436 -37.14 -0.81 3.93
CA GLN A 436 -36.80 -0.94 2.50
C GLN A 436 -38.00 -1.41 1.67
N ARG A 437 -38.80 -2.35 2.19
CA ARG A 437 -40.00 -2.83 1.48
C ARG A 437 -41.11 -1.79 1.41
N PHE A 438 -41.34 -1.04 2.49
CA PHE A 438 -42.30 0.06 2.48
C PHE A 438 -41.89 1.15 1.49
N ALA A 439 -40.64 1.61 1.52
CA ALA A 439 -40.13 2.65 0.61
C ALA A 439 -40.28 2.24 -0.87
N ARG A 440 -39.92 0.98 -1.20
CA ARG A 440 -40.08 0.43 -2.55
C ARG A 440 -41.53 0.35 -3.01
N TRP A 441 -42.47 0.00 -2.11
CA TRP A 441 -43.89 -0.02 -2.44
C TRP A 441 -44.46 1.39 -2.58
N TRP A 442 -44.14 2.29 -1.66
CA TRP A 442 -44.64 3.67 -1.60
C TRP A 442 -44.27 4.49 -2.84
N LEU A 443 -43.00 4.44 -3.26
CA LEU A 443 -42.50 5.16 -4.43
C LEU A 443 -43.16 4.70 -5.72
N ASN A 444 -43.53 3.42 -5.82
CA ASN A 444 -44.23 2.86 -6.97
C ASN A 444 -45.75 3.15 -6.99
N GLN A 445 -46.32 3.69 -5.91
CA GLN A 445 -47.74 4.06 -5.82
C GLN A 445 -48.01 5.54 -6.09
N GLN A 446 -46.98 6.37 -6.28
CA GLN A 446 -47.12 7.80 -6.57
C GLN A 446 -46.86 8.05 -8.06
N PRO A 447 -47.89 8.05 -8.92
CA PRO A 447 -47.70 8.31 -10.34
C PRO A 447 -47.30 9.77 -10.55
N GLY A 448 -46.08 9.99 -11.04
CA GLY A 448 -45.66 11.22 -11.71
C GLY A 448 -45.26 12.39 -10.82
N ARG A 449 -44.18 12.24 -10.03
CA ARG A 449 -43.39 13.38 -9.55
C ARG A 449 -41.91 13.18 -9.79
#